data_AF-A0A4V6S1T6-F1
#
_entry.id   AF-A0A4V6S1T6-F1
#
_cell.length_a   1.000
_cell.length_b   1.000
_cell.length_c   1.000
_cell.angle_alpha   90.00
_cell.angle_beta   90.00
_cell.angle_gamma   90.00
#
_symmetry.space_group_name_H-M   'P 1'
#
loop_
_entity.id
_entity.type
_entity.pdbx_description
1 polymer ?
#
loop_
_entity_poly.entity_id
_entity_poly.type
_entity_poly.pdbx_seq_one_letter_code
_entity_poly.pdbx_strand_id
1 'polypeptide(L)'
;MYKTNNTAAYIDDMLPVDLQYIRQVAREIDSSQKEKKRRIQHAEDDARCVKRKRDKDVVKRDKADQKETMLNGLQPRLEVGEIEAKPGTVAEIDMELDWHRRSDSLVPLKSRMKNKVEKLTQLLAAVKRYHERVSEPRMDVGDKSNIKRDIEMERGDENEEAGEVVVLTGSGNVSDCDSDAEFDWS
;
A
#
# COMPACT_ATOMS: atom_id res chain seq x y z
N MET A 1 -37.32 0.38 1.48
CA MET A 1 -37.68 1.59 2.25
C MET A 1 -39.15 2.00 2.14
N TYR A 2 -39.78 1.99 0.94
CA TYR A 2 -41.17 2.46 0.79
C TYR A 2 -42.21 1.70 1.62
N LYS A 3 -42.06 0.37 1.73
CA LYS A 3 -42.94 -0.48 2.56
C LYS A 3 -42.58 -0.45 4.05
N THR A 4 -41.32 -0.25 4.40
CA THR A 4 -40.83 -0.35 5.79
C THR A 4 -41.09 0.91 6.61
N ASN A 5 -41.15 2.07 5.96
CA ASN A 5 -41.26 3.37 6.64
C ASN A 5 -42.69 3.94 6.60
N ASN A 6 -43.68 3.12 6.20
CA ASN A 6 -45.07 3.50 6.01
C ASN A 6 -45.28 4.77 5.15
N THR A 7 -44.38 5.05 4.20
CA THR A 7 -44.48 6.24 3.35
C THR A 7 -45.67 6.16 2.40
N ALA A 8 -46.15 4.95 2.09
CA ALA A 8 -47.34 4.75 1.28
C ALA A 8 -48.59 5.38 1.92
N ALA A 9 -48.88 5.06 3.18
CA ALA A 9 -50.03 5.62 3.88
C ALA A 9 -49.95 7.15 4.00
N TYR A 10 -48.76 7.69 4.24
CA TYR A 10 -48.53 9.13 4.27
C TYR A 10 -48.76 9.82 2.92
N ILE A 11 -48.40 9.15 1.81
CA ILE A 11 -48.62 9.65 0.45
C ILE A 11 -50.10 9.57 0.07
N ASP A 12 -50.80 8.53 0.51
CA ASP A 12 -52.23 8.34 0.26
C ASP A 12 -53.09 9.38 1.01
N ASP A 13 -52.65 9.81 2.20
CA ASP A 13 -53.29 10.87 3.00
C ASP A 13 -52.98 12.31 2.51
N MET A 14 -52.06 12.49 1.56
CA MET A 14 -51.69 13.83 1.06
C MET A 14 -52.72 14.40 0.08
N LEU A 15 -52.90 15.72 0.12
CA LEU A 15 -53.76 16.43 -0.83
C LEU A 15 -53.18 16.33 -2.25
N PRO A 16 -54.03 16.20 -3.28
CA PRO A 16 -53.58 16.04 -4.66
C PRO A 16 -52.76 17.24 -5.18
N VAL A 17 -52.98 18.44 -4.62
CA VAL A 17 -52.23 19.66 -4.95
C VAL A 17 -50.78 19.57 -4.45
N ASP A 18 -50.58 19.07 -3.23
CA ASP A 18 -49.25 18.90 -2.65
C ASP A 18 -48.46 17.81 -3.40
N LEU A 19 -49.13 16.74 -3.82
CA LEU A 19 -48.53 15.70 -4.66
C LEU A 19 -48.09 16.26 -6.02
N GLN A 20 -48.87 17.15 -6.64
CA GLN A 20 -48.47 17.81 -7.88
C GLN A 20 -47.25 18.71 -7.68
N TYR A 21 -47.23 19.50 -6.62
CA TYR A 21 -46.10 20.35 -6.26
C TYR A 21 -44.82 19.54 -6.02
N ILE A 22 -44.89 18.47 -5.20
CA ILE A 22 -43.75 17.59 -4.93
C ILE A 22 -43.23 16.96 -6.22
N ARG A 23 -44.12 16.50 -7.13
CA ARG A 23 -43.71 15.94 -8.42
C ARG A 23 -43.04 16.98 -9.32
N GLN A 24 -43.51 18.23 -9.30
CA GLN A 24 -42.88 19.30 -10.06
C GLN A 24 -41.47 19.60 -9.52
N VAL A 25 -41.34 19.78 -8.21
CA VAL A 25 -40.04 20.00 -7.55
C VAL A 25 -39.09 18.84 -7.78
N ALA A 26 -39.57 17.59 -7.69
CA ALA A 26 -38.75 16.41 -7.97
C ALA A 26 -38.25 16.40 -9.42
N ARG A 27 -39.10 16.73 -10.41
CA ARG A 27 -38.68 16.86 -11.81
C ARG A 27 -37.66 17.97 -12.01
N GLU A 28 -37.82 19.11 -11.34
CA GLU A 28 -36.84 20.20 -11.38
C GLU A 28 -35.49 19.75 -10.79
N ILE A 29 -35.49 19.06 -9.66
CA ILE A 29 -34.28 18.47 -9.04
C ILE A 29 -33.65 17.43 -9.97
N ASP A 30 -34.42 16.51 -10.54
CA ASP A 30 -33.92 15.48 -11.45
C ASP A 30 -33.35 16.11 -12.73
N SER A 31 -34.02 17.15 -13.27
CA SER A 31 -33.55 17.90 -14.44
C SER A 31 -32.21 18.61 -14.19
N SER A 32 -31.93 18.96 -12.92
CA SER A 32 -30.66 19.59 -12.54
C SER A 32 -29.46 18.64 -12.65
N GLN A 33 -29.70 17.31 -12.68
CA GLN A 33 -28.70 16.25 -12.76
C GLN A 33 -27.56 16.36 -11.72
N LYS A 34 -27.79 17.09 -10.61
CA LYS A 34 -26.77 17.35 -9.58
C LYS A 34 -26.18 16.06 -9.02
N GLU A 35 -27.03 15.06 -8.77
CA GLU A 35 -26.60 13.76 -8.26
C GLU A 35 -25.68 13.04 -9.25
N LYS A 36 -26.06 13.04 -10.54
CA LYS A 36 -25.25 12.42 -11.60
C LYS A 36 -23.89 13.11 -11.69
N LYS A 37 -23.85 14.45 -11.68
CA LYS A 37 -22.61 15.24 -11.69
C LYS A 37 -21.75 14.93 -10.47
N ARG A 38 -22.35 14.84 -9.28
CA ARG A 38 -21.64 14.49 -8.04
C ARG A 38 -21.01 13.10 -8.12
N ARG A 39 -21.72 12.10 -8.64
CA ARG A 39 -21.18 10.74 -8.83
C ARG A 39 -20.01 10.71 -9.79
N ILE A 40 -20.10 11.44 -10.91
CA ILE A 40 -19.01 11.57 -11.88
C ILE A 40 -17.79 12.22 -11.21
N GLN A 41 -17.99 13.32 -10.49
CA GLN A 41 -16.92 14.02 -9.78
C GLN A 41 -16.20 13.10 -8.79
N HIS A 42 -16.95 12.35 -7.97
CA HIS A 42 -16.35 11.38 -7.04
C HIS A 42 -15.55 10.31 -7.77
N ALA A 43 -16.09 9.75 -8.86
CA ALA A 43 -15.39 8.73 -9.63
C ALA A 43 -14.09 9.27 -10.26
N GLU A 44 -14.09 10.51 -10.75
CA GLU A 44 -12.91 11.18 -11.29
C GLU A 44 -11.86 11.44 -10.21
N ASP A 45 -12.27 11.88 -9.03
CA ASP A 45 -11.37 12.14 -7.90
C ASP A 45 -10.76 10.85 -7.35
N ASP A 46 -11.55 9.79 -7.23
CA ASP A 46 -11.07 8.46 -6.86
C ASP A 46 -10.05 7.94 -7.89
N ALA A 47 -10.37 8.06 -9.18
CA ALA A 47 -9.46 7.66 -10.26
C ALA A 47 -8.14 8.45 -10.21
N ARG A 48 -8.20 9.77 -9.96
CA ARG A 48 -7.04 10.64 -9.78
C ARG A 48 -6.19 10.19 -8.59
N CYS A 49 -6.83 9.88 -7.47
CA CYS A 49 -6.16 9.43 -6.26
C CYS A 49 -5.47 8.08 -6.44
N VAL A 50 -6.15 7.13 -7.09
CA VAL A 50 -5.58 5.81 -7.43
C VAL A 50 -4.38 5.96 -8.35
N LYS A 51 -4.49 6.79 -9.40
CA LYS A 51 -3.36 7.08 -10.30
C LYS A 51 -2.16 7.64 -9.54
N ARG A 52 -2.37 8.67 -8.72
CA ARG A 52 -1.30 9.26 -7.88
C ARG A 52 -0.63 8.24 -6.96
N LYS A 53 -1.41 7.34 -6.35
CA LYS A 53 -0.87 6.26 -5.50
C LYS A 53 -0.03 5.28 -6.31
N ARG A 54 -0.53 4.84 -7.48
CA ARG A 54 0.21 3.95 -8.38
C ARG A 54 1.52 4.57 -8.85
N ASP A 55 1.52 5.84 -9.24
CA ASP A 55 2.73 6.55 -9.66
C ASP A 55 3.77 6.60 -8.52
N LYS A 56 3.34 6.90 -7.29
CA LYS A 56 4.21 6.85 -6.10
C LYS A 56 4.76 5.45 -5.83
N ASP A 57 3.95 4.40 -6.04
CA ASP A 57 4.37 3.02 -5.84
C ASP A 57 5.38 2.57 -6.90
N VAL A 58 5.23 2.98 -8.15
CA VAL A 58 6.22 2.75 -9.21
C VAL A 58 7.56 3.36 -8.80
N VAL A 59 7.59 4.64 -8.42
CA VAL A 59 8.83 5.31 -7.98
C VAL A 59 9.46 4.61 -6.77
N LYS A 60 8.66 4.08 -5.84
CA LYS A 60 9.18 3.33 -4.69
C LYS A 60 9.79 1.99 -5.11
N ARG A 61 9.14 1.25 -6.02
CA ARG A 61 9.66 0.00 -6.57
C ARG A 61 10.96 0.24 -7.33
N ASP A 62 11.00 1.21 -8.24
CA ASP A 62 12.20 1.55 -9.00
C ASP A 62 13.39 1.88 -8.08
N LYS A 63 13.15 2.63 -7.00
CA LYS A 63 14.19 2.93 -5.99
C LYS A 63 14.62 1.71 -5.18
N ALA A 64 13.73 0.76 -4.94
CA ALA A 64 14.06 -0.49 -4.27
C ALA A 64 14.89 -1.38 -5.21
N ASP A 65 14.46 -1.53 -6.46
CA ASP A 65 15.12 -2.34 -7.48
C ASP A 65 16.52 -1.79 -7.82
N GLN A 66 16.67 -0.46 -7.88
CA GLN A 66 17.99 0.19 -8.03
C GLN A 66 18.92 -0.13 -6.85
N LYS A 67 18.41 -0.14 -5.62
CA LYS A 67 19.23 -0.52 -4.45
C LYS A 67 19.57 -1.99 -4.48
N GLU A 68 18.63 -2.84 -4.87
CA GLU A 68 18.82 -4.27 -4.95
C GLU A 68 19.85 -4.65 -6.00
N THR A 69 19.80 -4.03 -7.19
CA THR A 69 20.79 -4.20 -8.25
C THR A 69 22.19 -3.74 -7.83
N MET A 70 22.30 -2.59 -7.15
CA MET A 70 23.57 -2.12 -6.59
C MET A 70 24.16 -3.10 -5.57
N LEU A 71 23.32 -3.63 -4.67
CA LEU A 71 23.75 -4.60 -3.66
C LEU A 71 24.08 -5.98 -4.26
N ASN A 72 23.42 -6.39 -5.36
CA ASN A 72 23.73 -7.65 -6.04
C ASN A 72 25.08 -7.59 -6.78
N GLY A 73 25.47 -6.42 -7.28
CA GLY A 73 26.78 -6.21 -7.89
C GLY A 73 27.91 -5.97 -6.90
N LEU A 74 27.60 -5.77 -5.61
CA LEU A 74 28.59 -5.53 -4.57
C LEU A 74 29.26 -6.85 -4.16
N GLN A 75 30.59 -6.90 -4.22
CA GLN A 75 31.38 -7.97 -3.64
C GLN A 75 31.80 -7.56 -2.22
N PRO A 76 31.14 -8.06 -1.16
CA PRO A 76 31.45 -7.67 0.21
C PRO A 76 32.83 -8.20 0.63
N ARG A 77 33.54 -7.42 1.45
CA ARG A 77 34.77 -7.89 2.10
C ARG A 77 34.41 -8.86 3.22
N LEU A 78 34.92 -10.09 3.12
CA LEU A 78 34.66 -11.14 4.11
C LEU A 78 35.83 -11.32 5.09
N GLU A 79 37.00 -10.77 4.80
CA GLU A 79 38.17 -10.92 5.65
C GLU A 79 38.25 -9.82 6.72
N VAL A 80 38.24 -10.23 8.00
CA VAL A 80 38.29 -9.30 9.15
C VAL A 80 39.56 -8.44 9.13
N GLY A 81 40.71 -9.05 8.81
CA GLY A 81 41.99 -8.34 8.76
C GLY A 81 42.06 -7.26 7.68
N GLU A 82 41.37 -7.48 6.54
CA GLU A 82 41.33 -6.49 5.46
C GLU A 82 40.46 -5.28 5.83
N ILE A 83 39.35 -5.51 6.53
CA ILE A 83 38.44 -4.46 7.01
C ILE A 83 39.13 -3.61 8.08
N GLU A 84 39.88 -4.23 8.99
CA GLU A 84 40.64 -3.50 10.03
C GLU A 84 41.80 -2.69 9.43
N ALA A 85 42.54 -3.27 8.47
CA ALA A 85 43.66 -2.59 7.81
C ALA A 85 43.20 -1.43 6.93
N LYS A 86 42.04 -1.56 6.27
CA LYS A 86 41.48 -0.54 5.38
C LYS A 86 39.98 -0.39 5.64
N PRO A 87 39.57 0.42 6.62
CA PRO A 87 38.16 0.57 6.97
C PRO A 87 37.30 1.20 5.86
N GLY A 88 37.91 1.88 4.88
CA GLY A 88 37.19 2.49 3.76
C GLY A 88 36.35 3.71 4.15
N THR A 89 35.44 4.08 3.26
CA THR A 89 34.52 5.22 3.41
C THR A 89 33.25 4.80 4.17
N VAL A 90 32.58 5.72 4.88
CA VAL A 90 31.31 5.42 5.58
C VAL A 90 30.25 4.87 4.62
N ALA A 91 30.20 5.36 3.39
CA ALA A 91 29.27 4.88 2.36
C ALA A 91 29.53 3.41 1.98
N GLU A 92 30.80 3.01 1.86
CA GLU A 92 31.18 1.62 1.55
C GLU A 92 30.79 0.70 2.71
N ILE A 93 31.07 1.11 3.95
CA ILE A 93 30.68 0.36 5.17
C ILE A 93 29.15 0.21 5.23
N ASP A 94 28.39 1.27 4.92
CA ASP A 94 26.94 1.22 4.91
C ASP A 94 26.39 0.25 3.84
N MET A 95 27.00 0.21 2.64
CA MET A 95 26.62 -0.73 1.59
C MET A 95 26.91 -2.18 2.00
N GLU A 96 28.07 -2.44 2.61
CA GLU A 96 28.44 -3.77 3.12
C GLU A 96 27.49 -4.21 4.25
N LEU A 97 27.14 -3.31 5.15
CA LEU A 97 26.15 -3.58 6.20
C LEU A 97 24.77 -3.89 5.61
N ASP A 98 24.31 -3.13 4.60
CA ASP A 98 23.05 -3.40 3.93
C ASP A 98 23.06 -4.75 3.19
N TRP A 99 24.21 -5.17 2.66
CA TRP A 99 24.39 -6.52 2.11
C TRP A 99 24.26 -7.60 3.20
N HIS A 100 24.97 -7.45 4.33
CA HIS A 100 24.90 -8.40 5.45
C HIS A 100 23.50 -8.48 6.07
N ARG A 101 22.73 -7.38 6.09
CA ARG A 101 21.33 -7.37 6.58
C ARG A 101 20.38 -8.29 5.82
N ARG A 102 20.71 -8.69 4.58
CA ARG A 102 19.91 -9.66 3.81
C ARG A 102 19.95 -11.05 4.42
N SER A 103 21.08 -11.43 5.00
CA SER A 103 21.28 -12.74 5.62
C SER A 103 21.18 -12.68 7.15
N ASP A 104 21.56 -11.56 7.77
CA ASP A 104 21.60 -11.40 9.22
C ASP A 104 20.64 -10.30 9.73
N SER A 105 19.57 -10.73 10.39
CA SER A 105 18.57 -9.83 11.00
C SER A 105 19.08 -9.13 12.27
N LEU A 106 20.21 -9.56 12.84
CA LEU A 106 20.80 -8.95 14.03
C LEU A 106 21.53 -7.64 13.74
N VAL A 107 21.83 -7.35 12.46
CA VAL A 107 22.51 -6.11 12.07
C VAL A 107 21.53 -4.92 12.21
N PRO A 108 21.85 -3.91 13.03
CA PRO A 108 20.97 -2.75 13.23
C PRO A 108 20.78 -1.93 11.94
N LEU A 109 19.66 -1.19 11.88
CA LEU A 109 19.45 -0.21 10.80
C LEU A 109 20.49 0.92 10.90
N LYS A 110 20.90 1.45 9.74
CA LYS A 110 21.85 2.57 9.63
C LYS A 110 21.48 3.81 10.46
N SER A 111 20.19 4.08 10.67
CA SER A 111 19.74 5.22 11.48
C SER A 111 20.05 5.08 12.97
N ARG A 112 20.31 3.85 13.45
CA ARG A 112 20.70 3.56 14.83
C ARG A 112 22.20 3.67 15.07
N MET A 113 23.01 3.69 14.01
CA MET A 113 24.47 3.76 14.07
C MET A 113 24.93 5.14 13.58
N LYS A 114 25.33 6.00 14.50
CA LYS A 114 25.69 7.40 14.17
C LYS A 114 27.15 7.52 13.78
N ASN A 115 28.01 6.76 14.47
CA ASN A 115 29.45 6.91 14.36
C ASN A 115 30.05 5.88 13.41
N LYS A 116 31.13 6.26 12.70
CA LYS A 116 31.88 5.34 11.83
C LYS A 116 32.41 4.12 12.61
N VAL A 117 32.88 4.33 13.83
CA VAL A 117 33.41 3.27 14.69
C VAL A 117 32.34 2.23 15.02
N GLU A 118 31.13 2.68 15.37
CA GLU A 118 29.98 1.79 15.63
C GLU A 118 29.61 0.97 14.38
N LYS A 119 29.65 1.59 13.20
CA LYS A 119 29.38 0.88 11.94
C LYS A 119 30.43 -0.20 11.66
N LEU A 120 31.71 0.11 11.90
CA LEU A 120 32.79 -0.86 11.75
C LEU A 120 32.68 -2.01 12.73
N THR A 121 32.39 -1.76 14.01
CA THR A 121 32.24 -2.84 15.00
C THR A 121 31.07 -3.75 14.67
N GLN A 122 29.96 -3.18 14.17
CA GLN A 122 28.83 -3.97 13.70
C GLN A 122 29.14 -4.76 12.43
N LEU A 123 29.90 -4.19 11.49
CA LEU A 123 30.35 -4.89 10.29
C LEU A 123 31.24 -6.08 10.66
N LEU A 124 32.22 -5.88 11.53
CA LEU A 124 33.09 -6.95 12.01
C LEU A 124 32.31 -8.06 12.72
N ALA A 125 31.32 -7.70 13.55
CA ALA A 125 30.45 -8.67 14.21
C ALA A 125 29.57 -9.44 13.19
N ALA A 126 29.08 -8.77 12.16
CA ALA A 126 28.30 -9.39 11.09
C ALA A 126 29.13 -10.38 10.26
N VAL A 127 30.37 -10.01 9.91
CA VAL A 127 31.31 -10.87 9.18
C VAL A 127 31.65 -12.12 9.99
N LYS A 128 31.90 -12.00 11.30
CA LYS A 128 32.12 -13.16 12.18
C LYS A 128 30.94 -14.13 12.18
N ARG A 129 29.71 -13.60 12.34
CA ARG A 129 28.48 -14.41 12.29
C ARG A 129 28.23 -15.03 10.92
N TYR A 130 28.63 -14.35 9.85
CA TYR A 130 28.54 -14.89 8.50
C TYR A 130 29.45 -16.13 8.34
N HIS A 131 30.70 -16.04 8.79
CA HIS A 131 31.63 -17.18 8.78
C HIS A 131 31.15 -18.34 9.63
N GLU A 132 30.62 -18.09 10.83
CA GLU A 132 30.01 -19.12 11.69
C GLU A 132 28.90 -19.87 10.93
N ARG A 133 27.98 -19.15 10.28
CA ARG A 133 26.86 -19.77 9.52
C ARG A 133 27.30 -20.52 8.27
N VAL A 134 28.34 -20.05 7.59
CA VAL A 134 28.89 -20.75 6.40
C VAL A 134 29.65 -22.01 6.83
N SER A 135 30.30 -21.98 7.99
CA SER A 135 31.04 -23.13 8.52
C SER A 135 30.13 -24.26 9.02
N GLU A 136 28.89 -23.95 9.39
CA GLU A 136 27.89 -24.97 9.68
C GLU A 136 27.28 -25.48 8.36
N PRO A 137 27.50 -26.76 7.98
CA PRO A 137 26.82 -27.33 6.83
C PRO A 137 25.32 -27.31 7.12
N ARG A 138 24.57 -26.58 6.30
CA ARG A 138 23.11 -26.63 6.28
C ARG A 138 22.68 -28.10 6.15
N MET A 139 22.29 -28.71 7.26
CA MET A 139 21.44 -29.89 7.22
C MET A 139 20.14 -29.44 6.56
N ASP A 140 19.89 -29.95 5.37
CA ASP A 140 18.78 -29.61 4.49
C ASP A 140 17.44 -29.93 5.18
N VAL A 141 16.87 -28.94 5.87
CA VAL A 141 15.52 -29.02 6.42
C VAL A 141 14.57 -28.50 5.35
N GLY A 142 14.16 -29.43 4.48
CA GLY A 142 12.85 -29.51 3.86
C GLY A 142 12.25 -28.19 3.37
N ASP A 143 12.48 -27.95 2.08
CA ASP A 143 11.70 -27.12 1.18
C ASP A 143 10.23 -26.91 1.64
N LYS A 144 9.93 -25.71 2.16
CA LYS A 144 8.56 -25.24 2.43
C LYS A 144 8.07 -24.30 1.32
N SER A 145 8.44 -24.54 0.06
CA SER A 145 7.93 -23.79 -1.07
C SER A 145 6.61 -24.34 -1.64
N ASN A 146 5.55 -24.53 -0.85
CA ASN A 146 4.24 -24.76 -1.48
C ASN A 146 2.98 -24.51 -0.63
N ILE A 147 2.69 -23.25 -0.25
CA ILE A 147 1.30 -22.83 0.02
C ILE A 147 1.17 -21.35 -0.38
N LYS A 148 0.76 -21.10 -1.63
CA LYS A 148 -0.01 -19.93 -2.13
C LYS A 148 0.22 -19.73 -3.62
N ARG A 149 -0.13 -20.72 -4.42
CA ARG A 149 -0.71 -20.52 -5.75
C ARG A 149 -1.90 -21.49 -5.85
N ASP A 150 -2.92 -21.07 -6.57
CA ASP A 150 -4.14 -21.81 -6.92
C ASP A 150 -5.34 -21.59 -5.98
N ILE A 151 -5.85 -20.35 -5.98
CA ILE A 151 -7.30 -20.11 -5.97
C ILE A 151 -7.63 -19.30 -7.23
N GLU A 152 -7.46 -19.95 -8.38
CA GLU A 152 -8.29 -19.68 -9.55
C GLU A 152 -9.24 -20.89 -9.63
N MET A 153 -10.48 -20.68 -9.18
CA MET A 153 -11.57 -21.60 -9.48
C MET A 153 -12.45 -20.88 -10.49
N GLU A 154 -12.26 -21.25 -11.76
CA GLU A 154 -13.27 -21.08 -12.80
C GLU A 154 -14.62 -21.54 -12.23
N ARG A 155 -15.57 -20.62 -12.13
CA ARG A 155 -16.98 -20.96 -12.00
C ARG A 155 -17.67 -20.41 -13.23
N GLY A 156 -17.75 -21.28 -14.22
CA GLY A 156 -18.55 -21.07 -15.43
C GLY A 156 -20.01 -20.82 -15.10
N ASP A 157 -20.63 -20.11 -16.03
CA ASP A 157 -21.99 -19.63 -16.09
C ASP A 157 -23.05 -20.68 -15.69
N GLU A 158 -24.09 -20.23 -14.97
CA GLU A 158 -25.47 -20.14 -15.49
C GLU A 158 -26.49 -19.91 -14.34
N ASN A 159 -27.37 -18.93 -14.58
CA ASN A 159 -28.75 -18.76 -14.10
C ASN A 159 -29.08 -17.90 -12.85
N GLU A 160 -29.81 -16.81 -13.20
CA GLU A 160 -31.08 -16.34 -12.63
C GLU A 160 -31.08 -15.46 -11.36
N GLU A 161 -31.26 -14.17 -11.61
CA GLU A 161 -32.41 -13.38 -11.14
C GLU A 161 -32.84 -13.51 -9.66
N ALA A 162 -32.34 -12.61 -8.81
CA ALA A 162 -33.15 -11.93 -7.79
C ALA A 162 -32.31 -10.84 -7.10
N GLY A 163 -32.82 -9.61 -7.11
CA GLY A 163 -32.19 -8.48 -6.44
C GLY A 163 -32.36 -8.53 -4.92
N GLU A 164 -31.27 -8.28 -4.20
CA GLU A 164 -31.32 -7.89 -2.80
C GLU A 164 -30.30 -6.77 -2.54
N VAL A 165 -30.84 -5.59 -2.26
CA VAL A 165 -30.09 -4.36 -2.01
C VAL A 165 -29.63 -4.37 -0.54
N VAL A 166 -28.37 -4.71 -0.30
CA VAL A 166 -27.73 -4.53 1.01
C VAL A 166 -27.36 -3.06 1.18
N VAL A 167 -28.06 -2.39 2.10
CA VAL A 167 -27.81 -1.01 2.52
C VAL A 167 -26.57 -1.00 3.40
N LEU A 168 -25.43 -0.57 2.86
CA LEU A 168 -24.23 -0.25 3.63
C LEU A 168 -24.33 1.19 4.15
N THR A 169 -24.67 1.34 5.43
CA THR A 169 -24.44 2.58 6.19
C THR A 169 -22.94 2.71 6.45
N GLY A 170 -22.22 3.31 5.51
CA GLY A 170 -20.81 3.68 5.66
C GLY A 170 -20.66 5.01 6.39
N SER A 171 -20.56 4.96 7.71
CA SER A 171 -20.03 6.06 8.51
C SER A 171 -18.51 5.94 8.55
N GLY A 172 -17.82 6.97 8.07
CA GLY A 172 -16.38 7.17 8.29
C GLY A 172 -15.47 6.62 7.19
N ASN A 173 -15.17 7.44 6.20
CA ASN A 173 -13.83 7.44 5.60
C ASN A 173 -13.38 8.88 5.47
N VAL A 174 -12.50 9.28 6.39
CA VAL A 174 -11.70 10.49 6.29
C VAL A 174 -10.87 10.34 5.02
N SER A 175 -11.27 11.06 3.98
CA SER A 175 -10.50 11.19 2.75
C SER A 175 -9.29 12.07 3.06
N ASP A 176 -8.28 11.49 3.73
CA ASP A 176 -6.92 12.05 3.81
C ASP A 176 -6.27 11.89 2.43
N CYS A 177 -6.79 12.64 1.48
CA CYS A 177 -6.10 12.99 0.27
C CYS A 177 -5.26 14.22 0.61
N ASP A 178 -4.10 14.01 1.27
CA ASP A 178 -3.10 15.02 1.63
C ASP A 178 -3.23 16.26 0.76
N SER A 179 -3.83 17.28 1.35
CA SER A 179 -4.09 18.58 0.75
C SER A 179 -2.84 19.44 0.91
N ASP A 180 -1.75 19.04 0.26
CA ASP A 180 -0.66 19.97 -0.08
C ASP A 180 -1.13 20.80 -1.27
N ALA A 181 -2.15 21.63 -1.04
CA ALA A 181 -2.41 22.77 -1.88
C ALA A 181 -1.35 23.81 -1.50
N GLU A 182 -0.35 23.98 -2.37
CA GLU A 182 0.55 25.12 -2.32
C GLU A 182 -0.30 26.39 -2.37
N PHE A 183 -0.48 27.01 -1.20
CA PHE A 183 -1.22 28.25 -1.02
C PHE A 183 -0.30 29.39 -1.47
N ASP A 184 -0.45 29.77 -2.73
CA ASP A 184 0.26 30.88 -3.37
C ASP A 184 -0.24 32.22 -2.80
N TRP A 185 0.55 32.83 -1.92
CA TRP A 185 0.34 34.21 -1.46
C TRP A 185 0.98 35.16 -2.46
N SER A 186 0.21 35.59 -3.47
CA SER A 186 0.52 36.78 -4.28
C SER A 186 -0.39 37.94 -3.91
#